data_AF-A0A5Q0LHQ4-F1
#
_entry.id   AF-A0A5Q0LHQ4-F1
#
_cell.length_a   1.000
_cell.length_b   1.000
_cell.length_c   1.000
_cell.angle_alpha   90.00
_cell.angle_beta   90.00
_cell.angle_gamma   90.00
#
_symmetry.space_group_name_H-M   'P 1'
#
loop_
_entity.id
_entity.type
_entity.pdbx_description
1 polymer ?
#
loop_
_entity_poly.entity_id
_entity_poly.type
_entity_poly.pdbx_seq_one_letter_code
_entity_poly.pdbx_strand_id
1 'polypeptide(L)'
;MAATYDFPSDLLAGQEDLHQVRAELLALLKRLPWSVEPLDGFSDDRGWRQVERPASPGWTADEQAEVEKLRQRERELAVFVTCHRFWAEVAPPDTVDARANLKHAHGSPTTNPS
;
A
#
# COMPACT_ATOMS: atom_id res chain seq x y z
N MET A 1 23.22 -15.58 4.11
CA MET A 1 22.99 -15.70 2.65
C MET A 1 21.54 -15.31 2.43
N ALA A 2 21.24 -14.37 1.53
CA ALA A 2 19.85 -14.12 1.16
C ALA A 2 19.33 -15.39 0.48
N ALA A 3 18.33 -16.03 1.07
CA ALA A 3 17.67 -17.15 0.42
C ALA A 3 16.94 -16.61 -0.81
N THR A 4 17.31 -17.09 -1.99
CA THR A 4 16.57 -16.82 -3.22
C THR A 4 15.35 -17.73 -3.23
N TYR A 5 14.16 -17.15 -3.04
CA TYR A 5 12.89 -17.86 -3.12
C TYR A 5 12.39 -17.85 -4.56
N ASP A 6 12.00 -19.01 -5.07
CA ASP A 6 11.33 -19.13 -6.37
C ASP A 6 9.83 -18.90 -6.17
N PHE A 7 9.41 -17.64 -6.18
CA PHE A 7 8.02 -17.28 -5.95
C PHE A 7 7.15 -17.66 -7.16
N PRO A 8 5.98 -18.29 -6.93
CA PRO A 8 5.01 -18.53 -7.99
C PRO A 8 4.61 -17.24 -8.72
N SER A 9 4.37 -17.35 -10.03
CA SER A 9 4.06 -16.19 -10.88
C SER A 9 2.77 -15.47 -10.48
N ASP A 10 1.78 -16.20 -9.97
CA ASP A 10 0.54 -15.66 -9.43
C ASP A 10 0.77 -14.86 -8.13
N LEU A 11 1.66 -15.33 -7.26
CA LEU A 11 2.06 -14.59 -6.05
C LEU A 11 2.84 -13.31 -6.40
N LEU A 12 3.74 -13.39 -7.38
CA LEU A 12 4.46 -12.21 -7.88
C LEU A 12 3.51 -11.19 -8.50
N ALA A 13 2.59 -11.62 -9.36
CA ALA A 13 1.58 -10.75 -9.96
C ALA A 13 0.67 -10.13 -8.89
N GLY A 14 0.21 -10.91 -7.90
CA GLY A 14 -0.61 -10.38 -6.81
C GLY A 14 0.13 -9.37 -5.92
N GLN A 15 1.44 -9.55 -5.72
CA GLN A 15 2.27 -8.58 -5.00
C GLN A 15 2.48 -7.28 -5.79
N GLU A 16 2.63 -7.37 -7.12
CA GLU A 16 2.74 -6.20 -8.00
C GLU A 16 1.43 -5.41 -8.03
N ASP A 17 0.31 -6.09 -8.27
CA ASP A 17 -1.02 -5.49 -8.22
C ASP A 17 -1.26 -4.78 -6.89
N LEU A 18 -0.84 -5.38 -5.78
CA LEU A 18 -0.98 -4.78 -4.45
C LEU A 18 -0.16 -3.49 -4.32
N HIS A 19 1.06 -3.46 -4.84
CA HIS A 19 1.90 -2.26 -4.86
C HIS A 19 1.29 -1.18 -5.75
N GLN A 20 0.80 -1.54 -6.93
CA GLN A 20 0.17 -0.61 -7.86
C GLN A 20 -1.09 0.03 -7.25
N VAL A 21 -1.99 -0.77 -6.67
CA VAL A 21 -3.20 -0.27 -6.01
C VAL A 21 -2.87 0.65 -4.84
N ARG A 22 -1.83 0.33 -4.06
CA ARG A 22 -1.37 1.22 -2.99
C ARG A 22 -0.81 2.53 -3.51
N ALA A 23 -0.05 2.49 -4.60
CA ALA A 23 0.49 3.70 -5.24
C ALA A 23 -0.64 4.59 -5.78
N GLU A 24 -1.63 4.00 -6.43
CA GLU A 24 -2.83 4.69 -6.92
C GLU A 24 -3.65 5.29 -5.78
N LEU A 25 -3.92 4.53 -4.72
CA LEU A 25 -4.63 5.02 -3.54
C LEU A 25 -3.89 6.20 -2.88
N LEU A 26 -2.57 6.10 -2.73
CA LEU A 26 -1.76 7.19 -2.18
C LEU A 26 -1.76 8.42 -3.09
N ALA A 27 -1.74 8.24 -4.41
CA ALA A 27 -1.82 9.35 -5.36
C ALA A 27 -3.19 10.05 -5.30
N LEU A 28 -4.27 9.28 -5.20
CA LEU A 28 -5.63 9.81 -5.03
C LEU A 28 -5.75 10.59 -3.71
N LEU A 29 -5.38 9.98 -2.59
CA LEU A 29 -5.45 10.63 -1.27
C LEU A 29 -4.62 11.93 -1.17
N LYS A 30 -3.52 12.04 -1.93
CA LYS A 30 -2.71 13.28 -2.00
C LYS A 30 -3.42 14.41 -2.76
N ARG A 31 -4.32 14.09 -3.69
CA ARG A 31 -5.11 15.07 -4.44
C ARG A 31 -6.39 15.49 -3.72
N LEU A 32 -6.97 14.57 -2.95
CA LEU A 32 -8.22 14.82 -2.25
C LEU A 32 -8.08 15.87 -1.14
N PRO A 33 -9.19 16.53 -0.77
CA PRO A 33 -9.24 17.34 0.44
C PRO A 33 -8.78 16.55 1.66
N TRP A 34 -8.12 17.23 2.60
CA TRP A 34 -7.49 16.59 3.76
C TRP A 34 -8.51 15.97 4.74
N SER A 35 -9.80 16.35 4.63
CA SER A 35 -10.91 15.73 5.37
C SER A 35 -11.92 15.10 4.42
N VAL A 36 -12.45 13.95 4.85
CA VAL A 36 -13.54 13.23 4.16
C VAL A 36 -14.86 13.96 4.32
N GLU A 37 -15.16 14.46 5.52
CA GLU A 37 -16.34 15.29 5.77
C GLU A 37 -15.99 16.77 5.66
N PRO A 38 -16.96 17.64 5.34
CA PRO A 38 -16.76 19.08 5.42
C PRO A 38 -16.29 19.47 6.83
N LEU A 39 -15.14 20.12 6.91
CA LEU A 39 -14.56 20.61 8.17
C LEU A 39 -14.11 22.05 8.00
N ASP A 40 -14.42 22.87 9.01
CA ASP A 40 -13.91 24.22 9.09
C ASP A 40 -12.39 24.22 9.23
N GLY A 41 -11.77 25.28 8.70
CA GLY A 41 -10.35 25.51 8.87
C GLY A 41 -10.05 25.78 10.35
N PHE A 42 -8.92 25.28 10.82
CA PHE A 42 -8.48 25.51 12.19
C PHE A 42 -7.01 25.92 12.25
N SER A 43 -6.70 26.69 13.27
CA SER A 43 -5.34 27.04 13.66
C SER A 43 -5.19 26.72 15.14
N ASP A 44 -4.22 25.86 15.47
CA ASP A 44 -3.84 25.53 16.85
C ASP A 44 -2.38 25.94 17.07
N ASP A 45 -2.19 26.93 17.93
CA ASP A 45 -0.92 27.51 18.34
C ASP A 45 -0.52 27.12 19.78
N ARG A 46 -1.32 26.27 20.44
CA ARG A 46 -1.13 25.90 21.86
C ARG A 46 -0.14 24.75 22.06
N GLY A 47 0.22 24.05 20.98
CA GLY A 47 1.19 22.98 20.96
C GLY A 47 2.64 23.44 20.76
N TRP A 48 3.57 22.49 20.77
CA TRP A 48 5.00 22.76 20.49
C TRP A 48 5.28 23.11 19.01
N ARG A 49 4.29 22.97 18.12
CA ARG A 49 4.28 23.48 16.75
C ARG A 49 2.91 24.04 16.41
N GLN A 50 2.90 25.17 15.71
CA GLN A 50 1.69 25.71 15.08
C GLN A 50 1.18 24.72 14.03
N VAL A 51 -0.10 24.37 14.11
CA VAL A 51 -0.80 23.57 13.11
C VAL A 51 -1.91 24.42 12.53
N GLU A 52 -1.83 24.68 11.23
CA GLU A 52 -2.88 25.38 10.49
C GLU A 52 -3.37 24.49 9.35
N ARG A 53 -4.70 24.39 9.23
CA ARG A 53 -5.37 23.67 8.15
C ARG A 53 -6.49 24.53 7.59
N PRO A 54 -6.54 24.76 6.26
CA PRO A 54 -7.66 25.46 5.65
C PRO A 54 -8.94 24.64 5.74
N ALA A 55 -10.10 25.28 5.56
CA ALA A 55 -11.37 24.58 5.48
C ALA A 55 -11.34 23.50 4.39
N SER A 56 -11.84 22.31 4.72
CA SER A 56 -11.98 21.20 3.79
C SER A 56 -13.44 21.10 3.37
N PRO A 57 -13.76 21.07 2.07
CA PRO A 57 -15.13 20.84 1.62
C PRO A 57 -15.62 19.40 1.82
N GLY A 58 -14.75 18.49 2.26
CA GLY A 58 -15.04 17.06 2.27
C GLY A 58 -14.81 16.43 0.90
N TRP A 59 -14.97 15.11 0.83
CA TRP A 59 -14.93 14.35 -0.42
C TRP A 59 -16.33 14.32 -1.04
N THR A 60 -16.36 14.36 -2.37
CA THR A 60 -17.58 14.05 -3.11
C THR A 60 -17.91 12.56 -3.01
N ALA A 61 -19.17 12.20 -3.30
CA ALA A 61 -19.59 10.80 -3.30
C ALA A 61 -18.78 9.95 -4.28
N ASP A 62 -18.41 10.50 -5.43
CA ASP A 62 -17.61 9.81 -6.45
C ASP A 62 -16.18 9.57 -5.97
N GLU A 63 -15.56 10.58 -5.34
CA GLU A 63 -14.21 10.45 -4.75
C GLU A 63 -14.19 9.42 -3.61
N GLN A 64 -15.20 9.45 -2.74
CA GLN A 64 -15.35 8.45 -1.68
C GLN A 64 -15.54 7.05 -2.25
N ALA A 65 -16.35 6.89 -3.30
CA ALA A 65 -16.56 5.61 -3.97
C ALA A 65 -15.28 5.09 -4.64
N GLU A 66 -14.48 5.97 -5.24
CA GLU A 66 -13.19 5.61 -5.85
C GLU A 66 -12.18 5.14 -4.80
N VAL A 67 -12.06 5.86 -3.67
CA VAL A 67 -11.22 5.45 -2.54
C VAL A 67 -11.67 4.10 -1.97
N GLU A 68 -12.98 3.91 -1.78
CA GLU A 68 -13.51 2.65 -1.24
C GLU A 68 -13.25 1.48 -2.18
N LYS A 69 -13.43 1.67 -3.49
CA LYS A 69 -13.10 0.66 -4.50
C LYS A 69 -11.62 0.27 -4.45
N LEU A 70 -10.71 1.24 -4.35
CA LEU A 70 -9.27 0.97 -4.23
C LEU A 70 -8.92 0.26 -2.91
N ARG A 71 -9.52 0.66 -1.78
CA ARG A 71 -9.33 -0.01 -0.47
C ARG A 71 -9.84 -1.44 -0.47
N GLN A 72 -11.00 -1.68 -1.08
CA GLN A 72 -11.56 -3.02 -1.23
C GLN A 72 -10.61 -3.90 -2.05
N ARG A 73 -10.11 -3.39 -3.18
CA ARG A 73 -9.14 -4.11 -4.02
C ARG A 73 -7.82 -4.36 -3.29
N GLU A 74 -7.30 -3.36 -2.57
CA GLU A 74 -6.11 -3.51 -1.73
C GLU A 74 -6.29 -4.65 -0.72
N ARG A 75 -7.44 -4.68 -0.04
CA ARG A 75 -7.76 -5.72 0.94
C ARG A 75 -7.80 -7.11 0.31
N GLU A 76 -8.47 -7.26 -0.83
CA GLU A 76 -8.53 -8.53 -1.56
C GLU A 76 -7.13 -9.04 -1.92
N LEU A 77 -6.29 -8.17 -2.46
CA LEU A 77 -4.91 -8.49 -2.82
C LEU A 77 -4.05 -8.81 -1.59
N ALA A 78 -4.21 -8.05 -0.50
CA ALA A 78 -3.51 -8.32 0.75
C ALA A 78 -3.88 -9.68 1.34
N VAL A 79 -5.15 -10.08 1.27
CA VAL A 79 -5.62 -11.41 1.67
C VAL A 79 -5.05 -12.48 0.74
N PHE A 80 -5.14 -12.29 -0.58
CA PHE A 80 -4.59 -13.22 -1.56
C PHE A 80 -3.10 -13.49 -1.32
N VAL A 81 -2.29 -12.44 -1.19
CA VAL A 81 -0.85 -12.55 -0.94
C VAL A 81 -0.58 -13.20 0.41
N THR A 82 -1.27 -12.81 1.48
CA THR A 82 -0.98 -13.31 2.84
C THR A 82 -1.41 -14.76 3.06
N CYS A 83 -2.49 -15.19 2.40
CA CYS A 83 -3.06 -16.52 2.51
C CYS A 83 -2.63 -17.45 1.36
N HIS A 84 -1.65 -17.06 0.55
CA HIS A 84 -1.22 -17.82 -0.61
C HIS A 84 -0.69 -19.21 -0.23
N ARG A 85 -0.98 -20.23 -1.05
CA ARG A 85 -0.59 -21.64 -0.82
C ARG A 85 0.92 -21.84 -0.66
N PHE A 86 1.72 -20.99 -1.31
CA PHE A 86 3.19 -20.99 -1.22
C PHE A 86 3.70 -20.95 0.22
N TRP A 87 2.99 -20.27 1.13
CA TRP A 87 3.42 -20.17 2.52
C TRP A 87 3.36 -21.50 3.27
N ALA A 88 2.64 -22.50 2.77
CA ALA A 88 2.68 -23.86 3.32
C ALA A 88 3.99 -24.59 3.00
N GLU A 89 4.73 -24.13 1.99
CA GLU A 89 5.99 -24.72 1.53
C GLU A 89 7.22 -24.05 2.21
N VAL A 90 7.02 -22.88 2.81
CA VAL A 90 8.07 -22.13 3.52
C VAL A 90 8.13 -22.57 4.98
N ALA A 91 9.33 -22.85 5.48
CA ALA A 91 9.50 -23.17 6.89
C ALA A 91 9.06 -21.99 7.78
N PRO A 92 8.41 -22.23 8.94
CA PRO A 92 7.98 -21.15 9.84
C PRO A 92 9.05 -20.10 10.19
N PRO A 93 10.33 -20.45 10.48
CA PRO A 93 11.36 -19.43 10.76
C PRO A 93 11.70 -18.55 9.55
N ASP A 94 11.52 -19.06 8.33
CA ASP A 94 11.92 -18.39 7.09
C ASP A 94 10.79 -17.50 6.51
N THR A 95 9.59 -17.55 7.09
CA THR A 95 8.40 -16.89 6.53
C THR A 95 8.54 -15.37 6.51
N VAL A 96 9.20 -14.78 7.52
CA VAL A 96 9.42 -13.33 7.59
C VAL A 96 10.39 -12.89 6.51
N ASP A 97 11.49 -13.61 6.33
CA ASP A 97 12.50 -13.32 5.31
C ASP A 97 11.94 -13.51 3.90
N ALA A 98 11.16 -14.57 3.67
CA ALA A 98 10.47 -14.79 2.40
C ALA A 98 9.49 -13.65 2.07
N ARG A 99 8.71 -13.18 3.05
CA ARG A 99 7.80 -12.02 2.85
C ARG A 99 8.56 -10.73 2.59
N ALA A 100 9.72 -10.52 3.21
CA ALA A 100 10.57 -9.37 2.93
C ALA A 100 11.08 -9.40 1.50
N ASN A 101 11.59 -10.55 1.02
CA ASN A 101 12.05 -10.71 -0.36
C ASN A 101 10.92 -10.52 -1.38
N LEU A 102 9.72 -11.04 -1.12
CA LEU A 102 8.57 -10.90 -2.02
C LEU A 102 8.24 -9.42 -2.29
N LYS A 103 8.29 -8.55 -1.26
CA LYS A 103 8.03 -7.11 -1.41
C LYS A 103 9.01 -6.41 -2.36
N HIS A 104 10.21 -6.96 -2.51
CA HIS A 104 11.29 -6.42 -3.33
C HIS A 104 11.53 -7.20 -4.63
N ALA A 105 10.73 -8.25 -4.91
CA ALA A 105 10.93 -9.12 -6.07
C ALA A 105 10.86 -8.35 -7.41
N HIS A 106 10.07 -7.27 -7.48
CA HIS A 106 9.96 -6.40 -8.65
C HIS A 106 10.97 -5.23 -8.65
N GLY A 107 11.71 -5.05 -7.56
CA GLY A 107 12.62 -3.93 -7.32
C GLY A 107 14.11 -4.25 -7.49
N SER A 108 14.46 -5.42 -8.01
CA SER A 108 15.86 -5.74 -8.36
C SER A 108 16.10 -5.43 -9.83
N PRO A 109 16.55 -4.21 -10.21
CA PRO A 109 17.25 -4.08 -11.47
C PRO A 109 18.48 -4.98 -11.38
N THR A 110 18.50 -6.02 -12.20
CA THR A 110 19.68 -6.78 -12.59
C THR A 110 20.71 -5.80 -13.14
N THR A 111 21.48 -5.18 -12.24
CA THR A 111 22.67 -4.42 -12.62
C THR A 111 23.76 -5.44 -12.86
N ASN A 112 23.82 -5.89 -14.11
CA ASN A 112 24.88 -6.74 -14.62
C ASN A 112 26.08 -5.82 -14.96
N PRO A 113 27.21 -5.85 -14.23
CA PRO A 113 28.38 -5.08 -14.64
C PRO A 113 29.05 -5.80 -15.82
N SER A 114 29.15 -5.10 -16.95
CA SER A 114 30.02 -5.49 -18.08
C SER A 114 31.47 -5.15 -17.79
#